data_AF-A0A521BNQ0-F1
#
_entry.id   AF-A0A521BNQ0-F1
#
_cell.length_a   1.000
_cell.length_b   1.000
_cell.length_c   1.000
_cell.angle_alpha   90.00
_cell.angle_beta   90.00
_cell.angle_gamma   90.00
#
_symmetry.space_group_name_H-M   'P 1'
#
loop_
_entity.id
_entity.type
_entity.pdbx_description
1 polymer ?
#
loop_
_entity_poly.entity_id
_entity_poly.type
_entity_poly.pdbx_seq_one_letter_code
_entity_poly.pdbx_strand_id
1 'polypeptide(L)' 'MVRLRKAYDVTTGDFEDYVGHTFVYGPTLSERELLYPIPAAERRNNENLTQNPGY' A
#
# COMPACT_ATOMS: atom_id res chain seq x y z
N MET A 1 5.56 10.80 -4.77
CA MET A 1 4.23 10.27 -5.17
C MET A 1 3.59 9.68 -3.93
N VAL A 2 2.46 10.22 -3.46
CA VAL A 2 1.82 9.82 -2.20
C VAL A 2 0.47 9.22 -2.54
N ARG A 3 0.23 7.93 -2.25
CA ARG A 3 -1.12 7.38 -2.21
C ARG A 3 -1.82 7.93 -0.96
N LEU A 4 -3.07 8.34 -1.08
CA LEU A 4 -3.89 8.69 0.07
C LEU A 4 -3.98 7.48 1.00
N ARG A 5 -3.73 7.68 2.30
CA ARG A 5 -3.92 6.64 3.33
C ARG A 5 -5.40 6.36 3.62
N LYS A 6 -6.31 6.93 2.82
CA LYS A 6 -7.75 6.75 2.92
C LYS A 6 -8.28 6.13 1.63
N ALA A 7 -9.16 5.14 1.77
CA ALA A 7 -9.94 4.59 0.69
C ALA A 7 -11.35 5.20 0.73
N TYR A 8 -11.96 5.41 -0.44
CA TYR A 8 -13.35 5.85 -0.53
C TYR A 8 -14.24 4.62 -0.62
N ASP A 9 -15.10 4.43 0.37
CA ASP A 9 -16.07 3.34 0.37
C ASP A 9 -17.32 3.78 -0.40
N VAL A 10 -17.64 3.06 -1.48
CA VAL A 10 -18.77 3.35 -2.36
C VAL A 10 -20.12 2.96 -1.76
N THR A 11 -20.12 2.14 -0.71
CA THR A 11 -21.31 1.65 0.00
C THR A 11 -21.70 2.59 1.13
N THR A 12 -20.76 3.11 1.91
CA THR A 12 -21.02 4.09 3.00
C THR A 12 -20.92 5.54 2.52
N GLY A 13 -20.17 5.81 1.44
CA GLY A 13 -19.93 7.16 0.94
C GLY A 13 -18.88 7.93 1.73
N ASP A 14 -18.19 7.26 2.66
CA ASP A 14 -17.21 7.84 3.56
C ASP A 14 -15.77 7.46 3.18
N PHE A 15 -14.82 8.23 3.73
CA PHE A 15 -13.40 7.93 3.62
C PHE A 15 -12.92 7.10 4.82
N GLU A 16 -12.71 5.82 4.59
CA GLU A 16 -12.20 4.86 5.57
C GLU A 16 -10.67 4.70 5.48
N ASP A 17 -10.07 4.05 6.47
CA ASP A 17 -8.65 3.71 6.45
C ASP A 17 -8.33 2.76 5.29
N TYR A 18 -7.26 3.05 4.56
CA TYR A 18 -6.86 2.25 3.39
C TYR A 18 -6.48 0.81 3.78
N VAL A 19 -5.90 0.61 4.96
CA VAL A 19 -5.47 -0.70 5.45
C VAL A 19 -6.69 -1.41 6.03
N GLY A 20 -7.06 -2.56 5.45
CA GLY A 20 -8.23 -3.33 5.84
C GLY A 20 -9.49 -2.98 5.04
N HIS A 21 -9.49 -1.92 4.23
CA HIS A 21 -10.59 -1.64 3.32
C HIS A 21 -10.73 -2.77 2.29
N THR A 22 -11.93 -3.33 2.21
CA THR A 22 -12.26 -4.39 1.28
C THR A 22 -13.11 -3.82 0.18
N PHE A 23 -12.58 -3.80 -1.04
CA PHE A 23 -13.37 -3.35 -2.17
C PHE A 23 -14.54 -4.30 -2.43
N VAL A 24 -15.63 -3.74 -2.96
CA VAL A 24 -16.85 -4.50 -3.33
C VAL A 24 -16.56 -5.67 -4.28
N TYR A 25 -15.47 -5.59 -5.06
CA TYR A 25 -15.05 -6.64 -6.00
C TYR A 25 -14.10 -7.69 -5.39
N GLY A 26 -13.83 -7.65 -4.08
CA GLY A 26 -13.22 -8.75 -3.32
C GLY A 26 -11.83 -8.53 -2.71
N PRO A 27 -10.89 -7.73 -3.25
CA PRO A 27 -9.57 -7.63 -2.63
C PRO A 27 -9.58 -6.72 -1.40
N THR A 28 -8.93 -7.20 -0.35
CA THR A 28 -8.62 -6.41 0.85
C THR A 28 -7.26 -5.74 0.66
N LEU A 29 -7.24 -4.43 0.86
CA LEU A 29 -6.02 -3.64 0.84
C LEU A 29 -5.20 -3.86 2.10
N SER A 30 -3.90 -4.07 1.94
CA SER A 30 -2.94 -4.26 3.03
C SER A 30 -1.90 -3.14 3.04
N GLU A 31 -1.09 -3.09 4.10
CA GLU A 31 -0.03 -2.09 4.24
C GLU A 31 0.99 -2.15 3.10
N ARG A 32 1.11 -3.29 2.42
CA ARG A 32 2.01 -3.49 1.28
C ARG A 32 1.66 -2.55 0.12
N GLU A 33 0.37 -2.34 -0.15
CA GLU A 33 -0.07 -1.52 -1.28
C GLU A 33 0.07 0.00 -1.04
N LEU A 34 0.50 0.41 0.17
CA LEU A 34 0.73 1.82 0.50
C LEU A 34 1.99 2.37 -0.17
N LEU A 35 3.03 1.55 -0.30
CA LEU A 35 4.34 1.94 -0.83
C LEU A 35 4.69 1.07 -2.03
N TYR A 36 5.43 1.63 -2.99
CA TYR A 36 6.02 0.81 -4.05
C TYR A 36 7.23 0.03 -3.52
N PRO A 37 7.54 -1.15 -4.10
CA PRO A 37 8.74 -1.87 -3.74
C PRO A 37 9.98 -1.05 -4.13
N ILE A 38 11.01 -1.09 -3.30
CA ILE A 38 12.32 -0.56 -3.65
C ILE A 38 12.91 -1.45 -4.75
N PRO A 39 13.40 -0.90 -5.88
CA PRO A 39 13.98 -1.69 -6.96
C PRO A 39 15.14 -2.56 -6.47
N ALA A 40 15.21 -3.80 -6.97
CA ALA A 40 16.26 -4.74 -6.58
C ALA A 40 17.68 -4.27 -6.95
N ALA A 41 17.81 -3.45 -8.00
CA ALA A 41 19.10 -2.85 -8.37
C ALA A 41 19.62 -1.89 -7.29
N GLU A 42 18.76 -0.99 -6.80
CA GLU A 42 19.10 -0.05 -5.73
C GLU A 42 19.45 -0.77 -4.43
N ARG A 43 18.68 -1.81 -4.08
CA ARG A 43 18.95 -2.64 -2.90
C ARG A 43 20.28 -3.41 -2.99
N ARG A 44 20.66 -3.86 -4.18
CA ARG A 44 21.97 -4.52 -4.38
C ARG A 44 23.14 -3.55 -4.32
N ASN A 45 22.91 -2.28 -4.69
CA ASN A 45 23.94 -1.25 -4.68
C ASN A 45 24.15 -0.61 -3.30
N ASN A 46 23.19 -0.74 -2.38
CA ASN A 46 23.28 -0.19 -1.04
C ASN A 46 22.67 -1.15 0.00
N GLU A 47 23.54 -1.79 0.79
CA GLU A 47 23.16 -2.76 1.82
C GLU A 47 22.37 -2.14 2.99
N ASN A 48 22.39 -0.80 3.14
CA ASN A 48 21.59 -0.11 4.17
C ASN A 48 20.11 0.05 3.76
N LEU A 49 19.75 -0.22 2.50
CA LEU A 49 18.37 -0.13 2.05
C LEU A 49 17.60 -1.40 2.43
N THR A 50 16.78 -1.29 3.46
CA THR A 50 15.80 -2.31 3.83
C THR A 50 14.54 -2.16 2.99
N GLN A 51 13.88 -3.27 2.69
CA GLN A 51 12.67 -3.27 1.87
C GLN A 51 11.46 -2.78 2.68
N ASN A 52 10.50 -2.14 1.99
CA ASN A 52 9.22 -1.77 2.57
C ASN A 52 8.47 -3.01 3.08
N PRO A 53 7.76 -2.93 4.23
CA PRO A 53 7.04 -4.07 4.79
C PRO A 53 6.04 -4.66 3.79
N GLY A 54 6.09 -5.98 3.62
CA GLY A 54 5.24 -6.72 2.69
C GLY A 54 5.86 -7.06 1.32
N TYR A 55 7.08 -6.63 1.02
CA TYR A 55 7.82 -6.93 -0.23
C TYR A 55 9.11 -7.73 -0.02
#